data_AF-A0A0V0I3M6-F1
#
_entry.id   AF-A0A0V0I3M6-F1
#
_cell.length_a   1.000
_cell.length_b   1.000
_cell.length_c   1.000
_cell.angle_alpha   90.00
_cell.angle_beta   90.00
_cell.angle_gamma   90.00
#
_symmetry.space_group_name_H-M   'P 1'
#
loop_
_entity.id
_entity.type
_entity.pdbx_description
1 polymer ?
#
loop_
_entity_poly.entity_id
_entity_poly.type
_entity_poly.pdbx_seq_one_letter_code
_entity_poly.pdbx_strand_id
1 'polypeptide(L)'
;MEDEDNYVEYVPVAKRRAIEAQKILQRKGNSSVLEEEEEKLKLVEAKPSLLVMATQLKKEQPEISPTEQVVLQEKEMIEHLSDRKTLMSVRELAKGITYTEPLLTGWKPPLAIRRMSKKACDAIRKQWHIIVDGEDIPPPIKNFKEMRFPEPILKKLKAKGIIQPTPIQVQGLPVILSGWGGLEQLTLM
;
A
#
# COMPACT_ATOMS: atom_id res chain seq x y z
N MET A 1 -45.37 6.81 -22.35
CA MET A 1 -44.25 6.85 -21.39
C MET A 1 -44.89 7.10 -20.05
N GLU A 2 -45.02 6.05 -19.24
CA GLU A 2 -45.59 6.08 -17.89
C GLU A 2 -44.45 6.30 -16.90
N ASP A 3 -44.41 7.46 -16.24
CA ASP A 3 -43.52 7.74 -15.11
C ASP A 3 -44.20 8.76 -14.16
N GLU A 4 -45.48 8.55 -13.81
CA GLU A 4 -46.23 9.48 -12.94
C GLU A 4 -46.62 8.90 -11.56
N ASP A 5 -46.23 7.65 -11.26
CA ASP A 5 -46.74 6.91 -10.08
C ASP A 5 -45.76 6.73 -8.90
N ASN A 6 -44.75 7.59 -8.74
CA ASN A 6 -43.85 7.52 -7.57
C ASN A 6 -43.73 8.83 -6.78
N TYR A 7 -44.83 9.57 -6.63
CA TYR A 7 -44.87 10.71 -5.72
C TYR A 7 -45.12 10.23 -4.28
N VAL A 8 -44.06 10.16 -3.48
CA VAL A 8 -44.17 9.93 -2.04
C VAL A 8 -44.41 11.29 -1.36
N GLU A 9 -45.59 11.46 -0.79
CA GLU A 9 -45.98 12.68 -0.08
C GLU A 9 -44.95 13.03 1.01
N TYR A 10 -44.27 14.18 0.85
CA TYR A 10 -43.23 14.59 1.76
C TYR A 10 -43.81 14.96 3.14
N VAL A 11 -43.50 14.15 4.15
CA VAL A 11 -43.83 14.46 5.55
C VAL A 11 -42.66 15.21 6.19
N PRO A 12 -42.86 16.44 6.73
CA PRO A 12 -41.82 17.19 7.43
C PRO A 12 -41.19 16.39 8.59
N VAL A 13 -39.88 16.53 8.77
CA VAL A 13 -39.09 15.74 9.75
C VAL A 13 -39.63 15.87 11.18
N ALA A 14 -40.13 17.05 11.55
CA ALA A 14 -40.75 17.27 12.86
C ALA A 14 -42.00 16.39 13.08
N LYS A 15 -42.85 16.23 12.05
CA LYS A 15 -44.03 15.36 12.11
C LYS A 15 -43.61 13.88 12.19
N ARG A 16 -42.60 13.46 11.44
CA ARG A 16 -42.05 12.09 11.52
C ARG A 16 -41.55 11.74 12.92
N ARG A 17 -40.76 12.63 13.55
CA ARG A 17 -40.26 12.43 14.91
C ARG A 17 -41.38 12.38 15.95
N ALA A 18 -42.41 13.21 15.81
CA ALA A 18 -43.56 13.20 16.71
C ALA A 18 -44.38 11.89 16.60
N ILE A 19 -44.59 11.38 15.38
CA ILE A 19 -45.30 10.12 15.13
C ILE A 19 -44.52 8.94 15.74
N GLU A 20 -43.20 8.91 15.56
CA GLU A 20 -42.35 7.85 16.13
C GLU A 20 -42.32 7.89 17.65
N ALA A 21 -42.21 9.07 18.26
CA ALA A 21 -42.29 9.25 19.71
C ALA A 21 -43.65 8.78 20.28
N GLN A 22 -44.77 9.11 19.62
CA GLN A 22 -46.09 8.63 20.02
C GLN A 22 -46.22 7.11 19.86
N LYS A 23 -45.66 6.53 18.79
CA LYS A 23 -45.68 5.07 18.56
C LYS A 23 -44.89 4.31 19.63
N ILE A 24 -43.78 4.88 20.10
CA ILE A 24 -42.99 4.35 21.22
C ILE A 24 -43.79 4.45 22.54
N LEU A 25 -44.49 5.56 22.79
CA LEU A 25 -45.35 5.70 23.97
C LEU A 25 -46.55 4.72 23.94
N GLN A 26 -47.19 4.51 22.79
CA GLN A 26 -48.30 3.57 22.67
C GLN A 26 -47.86 2.11 22.86
N ARG A 27 -46.66 1.74 22.37
CA ARG A 27 -46.07 0.44 22.69
C ARG A 27 -45.80 0.27 24.19
N LYS A 28 -45.47 1.35 24.89
CA LYS A 28 -45.25 1.34 26.33
C LYS A 28 -46.55 1.28 27.14
N GLY A 29 -47.67 1.76 26.58
CA GLY A 29 -49.01 1.69 27.19
C GLY A 29 -49.74 0.35 27.01
N ASN A 30 -49.39 -0.44 25.99
CA ASN A 30 -49.97 -1.78 25.75
C ASN A 30 -49.21 -2.93 26.42
N SER A 31 -48.15 -2.63 27.18
CA SER A 31 -47.31 -3.61 27.90
C SER A 31 -47.74 -3.83 29.36
N SER A 32 -48.86 -3.26 29.81
CA SER A 32 -49.27 -3.30 31.23
C SER A 32 -50.45 -4.23 31.53
N VAL A 33 -50.83 -5.17 30.64
CA VAL A 33 -51.99 -6.05 30.85
C VAL A 33 -51.74 -7.53 30.53
N LEU A 34 -50.54 -7.96 30.12
CA LEU A 34 -50.29 -9.38 29.80
C LEU A 34 -48.91 -9.87 30.24
N GLU A 35 -48.44 -9.56 31.44
CA GLU A 35 -47.26 -10.21 32.02
C GLU A 35 -47.41 -10.32 33.56
N GLU A 36 -48.40 -11.08 34.04
CA GLU A 36 -48.50 -11.49 35.46
C GLU A 36 -48.30 -13.01 35.69
N GLU A 37 -48.02 -13.81 34.65
CA GLU A 37 -47.71 -15.24 34.82
C GLU A 37 -46.52 -15.69 33.96
N GLU A 38 -45.30 -15.28 34.32
CA GLU A 38 -44.09 -16.08 34.08
C GLU A 38 -42.89 -15.61 34.94
N GLU A 39 -43.15 -15.25 36.20
CA GLU A 39 -42.09 -15.18 37.22
C GLU A 39 -41.74 -16.61 37.72
N LYS A 40 -40.88 -17.32 36.98
CA LYS A 40 -39.82 -18.17 37.57
C LYS A 40 -38.96 -18.84 36.50
N LEU A 41 -37.65 -18.63 36.65
CA LEU A 41 -36.52 -19.33 36.02
C LEU A 41 -35.99 -18.74 34.70
N LYS A 42 -35.38 -17.55 34.79
CA LYS A 42 -34.10 -17.24 34.13
C LYS A 42 -33.54 -15.92 34.69
N LEU A 43 -32.65 -16.01 35.69
CA LEU A 43 -31.63 -14.98 35.90
C LEU A 43 -30.75 -14.97 34.65
N VAL A 44 -31.15 -14.22 33.62
CA VAL A 44 -30.24 -13.86 32.52
C VAL A 44 -29.76 -12.46 32.86
N GLU A 45 -28.67 -12.46 33.62
CA GLU A 45 -27.65 -11.42 33.71
C GLU A 45 -27.95 -10.22 32.81
N ALA A 46 -28.46 -9.14 33.42
CA ALA A 46 -28.79 -7.91 32.73
C ALA A 46 -27.51 -7.36 32.09
N LYS A 47 -27.30 -7.70 30.80
CA LYS A 47 -26.17 -7.19 30.04
C LYS A 47 -26.25 -5.67 30.08
N PRO A 48 -25.20 -4.98 30.55
CA PRO A 48 -25.20 -3.53 30.62
C PRO A 48 -25.54 -2.93 29.25
N SER A 49 -26.27 -1.82 29.27
CA SER A 49 -26.68 -1.11 28.07
C SER A 49 -25.51 -0.92 27.11
N LEU A 50 -25.77 -1.01 25.81
CA LEU A 50 -24.76 -0.81 24.76
C LEU A 50 -24.03 0.53 24.91
N LEU A 51 -24.74 1.55 25.43
CA LEU A 51 -24.13 2.85 25.76
C LEU A 51 -23.19 2.78 26.96
N VAL A 52 -23.56 2.03 28.00
CA VAL A 52 -22.75 1.81 29.20
C VAL A 52 -21.49 1.05 28.83
N MET A 53 -21.62 -0.05 28.06
CA MET A 53 -20.49 -0.79 27.51
C MET A 53 -19.56 0.09 26.67
N ALA A 54 -20.10 0.93 25.79
CA ALA A 54 -19.28 1.85 24.98
C ALA A 54 -18.52 2.87 25.84
N THR A 55 -19.12 3.36 26.93
CA THR A 55 -18.44 4.27 27.86
C THR A 55 -17.38 3.57 28.72
N GLN A 56 -17.63 2.34 29.19
CA GLN A 56 -16.63 1.54 29.90
C GLN A 56 -15.43 1.23 29.00
N LEU A 57 -15.68 0.76 27.77
CA LEU A 57 -14.65 0.43 26.78
C LEU A 57 -13.77 1.65 26.45
N LYS A 58 -14.35 2.85 26.34
CA LYS A 58 -13.58 4.09 26.14
C LYS A 58 -12.75 4.49 27.36
N LYS A 59 -13.19 4.16 28.56
CA LYS A 59 -12.50 4.49 29.83
C LYS A 59 -11.39 3.49 30.16
N GLU A 60 -11.52 2.26 29.69
CA GLU A 60 -10.56 1.16 29.87
C GLU A 60 -9.50 1.11 28.77
N GLN A 61 -9.69 1.84 27.66
CA GLN A 61 -8.61 2.02 26.69
C GLN A 61 -7.48 2.85 27.34
N PRO A 62 -6.22 2.38 27.30
CA PRO A 62 -5.11 3.23 27.69
C PRO A 62 -5.16 4.50 26.83
N GLU A 63 -4.80 5.65 27.40
CA GLU A 63 -4.63 6.88 26.61
C GLU A 63 -3.43 6.69 25.67
N ILE A 64 -3.67 6.04 24.54
CA ILE A 64 -2.69 5.84 23.49
C ILE A 64 -2.33 7.23 23.02
N SER A 65 -1.11 7.66 23.33
CA SER A 65 -0.59 8.97 22.96
C SER A 65 -0.83 9.18 21.45
N PRO A 66 -1.14 10.40 21.00
CA PRO A 66 -1.25 10.69 19.57
C PRO A 66 -0.02 10.21 18.78
N THR A 67 1.15 10.13 19.40
CA THR A 67 2.36 9.55 18.80
C THR A 67 2.27 8.03 18.58
N GLU A 68 1.66 7.28 19.50
CA GLU A 68 1.53 5.82 19.36
C GLU A 68 0.49 5.43 18.31
N GLN A 69 -0.56 6.24 18.13
CA GLN A 69 -1.53 6.04 17.04
C GLN A 69 -0.88 6.22 15.68
N VAL A 70 -0.02 7.24 15.53
CA VAL A 70 0.75 7.45 14.30
C VAL A 70 1.70 6.28 14.04
N VAL A 71 2.43 5.80 15.06
CA VAL A 71 3.33 4.65 14.92
C VAL A 71 2.56 3.38 14.52
N LEU A 72 1.36 3.16 15.07
CA LEU A 72 0.54 2.00 14.72
C LEU A 72 0.00 2.11 13.29
N GLN A 73 -0.46 3.29 12.88
CA GLN A 73 -0.91 3.56 11.51
C GLN A 73 0.24 3.42 10.50
N GLU A 74 1.44 3.91 10.84
CA GLU A 74 2.64 3.72 10.03
C GLU A 74 3.00 2.23 9.91
N LYS A 75 2.89 1.47 11.01
CA LYS A 75 3.14 0.04 11.02
C LYS A 75 2.13 -0.73 10.15
N GLU A 76 0.84 -0.41 10.25
CA GLU A 76 -0.20 -0.99 9.39
C GLU A 76 0.03 -0.66 7.91
N MET A 77 0.41 0.59 7.59
CA MET A 77 0.77 0.97 6.22
C MET A 77 1.95 0.15 5.68
N ILE A 78 2.98 -0.11 6.50
CA ILE A 78 4.16 -0.88 6.11
C ILE A 78 3.83 -2.36 5.90
N GLU A 79 2.96 -2.94 6.73
CA GLU A 79 2.50 -4.33 6.60
C GLU A 79 1.70 -4.54 5.31
N HIS A 80 0.85 -3.59 4.94
CA HIS A 80 0.14 -3.65 3.64
C HIS A 80 1.04 -3.41 2.42
N LEU A 81 2.31 -3.06 2.62
CA LEU A 81 3.32 -2.91 1.57
C LEU A 81 4.27 -4.12 1.46
N SER A 82 4.28 -5.02 2.46
CA SER A 82 5.30 -6.06 2.57
C SER A 82 5.14 -7.24 1.61
N ASP A 83 3.98 -7.40 0.98
CA ASP A 83 3.78 -8.41 -0.04
C ASP A 83 4.32 -7.92 -1.39
N ARG A 84 5.63 -8.15 -1.57
CA ARG A 84 6.37 -8.15 -2.84
C ARG A 84 5.80 -7.22 -3.92
N LYS A 85 6.15 -5.94 -3.82
CA LYS A 85 6.16 -5.09 -5.02
C LYS A 85 7.33 -5.51 -5.89
N THR A 86 7.12 -6.58 -6.66
CA THR A 86 7.75 -6.67 -7.97
C THR A 86 7.52 -5.32 -8.66
N LEU A 87 8.51 -4.81 -9.39
CA LEU A 87 8.39 -3.58 -10.18
C LEU A 87 7.45 -3.81 -11.38
N MET A 88 6.22 -4.21 -11.12
CA MET A 88 5.19 -4.55 -12.09
C MET A 88 4.25 -3.36 -12.29
N SER A 89 3.84 -3.17 -13.53
CA SER A 89 2.81 -2.20 -13.87
C SER A 89 1.45 -2.64 -13.34
N VAL A 90 0.56 -1.70 -13.00
CA VAL A 90 -0.85 -1.96 -12.67
C VAL A 90 -1.54 -2.80 -13.75
N ARG A 91 -1.16 -2.61 -15.02
CA ARG A 91 -1.65 -3.41 -16.15
C ARG A 91 -1.24 -4.87 -16.05
N GLU A 92 0.00 -5.14 -15.63
CA GLU A 92 0.55 -6.50 -15.53
C GLU A 92 -0.07 -7.24 -14.35
N LEU A 93 -0.24 -6.54 -13.22
CA LEU A 93 -0.94 -7.06 -12.04
C LEU A 93 -2.38 -7.45 -12.38
N ALA A 94 -3.13 -6.56 -13.03
CA ALA A 94 -4.52 -6.82 -13.41
C ALA A 94 -4.70 -7.99 -14.39
N LYS A 95 -3.65 -8.30 -15.18
CA LYS A 95 -3.66 -9.41 -16.15
C LYS A 95 -2.99 -10.67 -15.62
N GLY A 96 -2.47 -10.67 -14.38
CA GLY A 96 -1.74 -11.79 -13.80
C GLY A 96 -0.51 -12.21 -14.63
N ILE A 97 0.12 -11.28 -15.34
CA ILE A 97 1.26 -11.59 -16.22
C ILE A 97 2.50 -11.76 -15.36
N THR A 98 3.08 -12.95 -15.33
CA THR A 98 4.37 -13.22 -14.70
C THR A 98 5.42 -13.49 -15.78
N TYR A 99 6.51 -12.73 -15.76
CA TYR A 99 7.64 -12.99 -16.65
C TYR A 99 8.56 -14.01 -15.98
N THR A 100 8.63 -15.21 -16.55
CA THR A 100 9.45 -16.31 -16.05
C THR A 100 10.84 -16.34 -16.67
N GLU A 101 11.02 -15.75 -17.85
CA GLU A 101 12.26 -15.80 -18.61
C GLU A 101 12.97 -14.44 -18.64
N PRO A 102 14.32 -14.41 -18.53
CA PRO A 102 15.11 -13.21 -18.73
C PRO A 102 14.93 -12.64 -20.14
N LEU A 103 15.03 -11.31 -20.27
CA LEU A 103 14.98 -10.65 -21.57
C LEU A 103 16.28 -10.92 -22.34
N LEU A 104 16.18 -11.42 -23.58
CA LEU A 104 17.35 -11.54 -24.44
C LEU A 104 17.79 -10.16 -24.92
N THR A 105 18.98 -9.71 -24.51
CA THR A 105 19.55 -8.44 -24.95
C THR A 105 20.90 -8.64 -25.63
N GLY A 106 21.19 -7.81 -26.64
CA GLY A 106 22.51 -7.74 -27.29
C GLY A 106 23.45 -6.72 -26.65
N TRP A 107 23.03 -6.07 -25.56
CA TRP A 107 23.79 -4.98 -24.97
C TRP A 107 25.01 -5.51 -24.23
N LYS A 108 26.15 -4.84 -24.45
CA LYS A 108 27.40 -5.11 -23.74
C LYS A 108 28.08 -3.80 -23.40
N PRO A 109 28.61 -3.63 -22.17
CA PRO A 109 29.34 -2.43 -21.81
C PRO A 109 30.64 -2.30 -22.63
N PRO A 110 31.18 -1.09 -22.76
CA PRO A 110 32.50 -0.85 -23.36
C PRO A 110 33.59 -1.73 -22.76
N LEU A 111 34.62 -2.04 -23.56
CA LEU A 111 35.68 -2.98 -23.20
C LEU A 111 36.41 -2.61 -21.90
N ALA A 112 36.66 -1.32 -21.67
CA ALA A 112 37.34 -0.83 -20.47
C ALA A 112 36.58 -1.19 -19.19
N ILE A 113 35.24 -1.08 -19.22
CA ILE A 113 34.37 -1.40 -18.08
C ILE A 113 34.26 -2.92 -17.93
N ARG A 114 34.14 -3.65 -19.04
CA ARG A 114 34.09 -5.11 -19.02
C ARG A 114 35.37 -5.75 -18.45
N ARG A 115 36.52 -5.09 -18.62
CA ARG A 115 37.81 -5.53 -18.09
C ARG A 115 38.13 -4.97 -16.70
N MET A 116 37.19 -4.24 -16.09
CA MET A 116 37.38 -3.70 -14.75
C MET A 116 37.58 -4.83 -13.75
N SER A 117 38.58 -4.69 -12.88
CA SER A 117 38.85 -5.70 -11.86
C SER A 117 37.72 -5.75 -10.83
N LYS A 118 37.45 -6.92 -10.27
CA LYS A 118 36.43 -7.09 -9.22
C LYS A 118 36.66 -6.14 -8.04
N LYS A 119 37.92 -5.95 -7.63
CA LYS A 119 38.31 -4.98 -6.58
C LYS A 119 37.89 -3.54 -6.92
N ALA A 120 38.04 -3.12 -8.17
CA ALA A 120 37.61 -1.79 -8.59
C ALA A 120 36.09 -1.66 -8.61
N CYS A 121 35.37 -2.69 -9.10
CA CYS A 121 33.90 -2.73 -9.02
C CYS A 121 33.39 -2.64 -7.57
N ASP A 122 34.02 -3.40 -6.66
CA ASP A 122 33.63 -3.44 -5.24
C ASP A 122 33.96 -2.13 -4.53
N ALA A 123 35.06 -1.46 -4.90
CA ALA A 123 35.37 -0.12 -4.40
C ALA A 123 34.28 0.90 -4.80
N ILE A 124 33.76 0.81 -6.03
CA ILE A 124 32.66 1.67 -6.49
C ILE A 124 31.39 1.39 -5.71
N ARG A 125 31.03 0.12 -5.55
CA ARG A 125 29.85 -0.30 -4.77
C ARG A 125 29.94 0.18 -3.34
N LYS A 126 31.09 0.02 -2.69
CA LYS A 126 31.33 0.49 -1.32
C LYS A 126 31.23 2.00 -1.21
N GLN A 127 31.81 2.75 -2.15
CA GLN A 127 31.74 4.22 -2.15
C GLN A 127 30.30 4.74 -2.26
N TRP A 128 29.42 3.99 -2.93
CA TRP A 128 28.04 4.40 -3.20
C TRP A 128 27.02 3.62 -2.36
N HIS A 129 27.49 2.89 -1.33
CA HIS A 129 26.68 2.05 -0.44
C HIS A 129 25.76 1.06 -1.18
N ILE A 130 26.22 0.53 -2.30
CA ILE A 130 25.49 -0.44 -3.13
C ILE A 130 25.78 -1.85 -2.60
N ILE A 131 24.73 -2.53 -2.16
CA ILE A 131 24.75 -3.96 -1.85
C ILE A 131 24.21 -4.69 -3.08
N VAL A 132 24.85 -5.79 -3.45
CA VAL A 132 24.46 -6.60 -4.58
C VAL A 132 24.53 -8.06 -4.18
N ASP A 133 23.46 -8.78 -4.47
CA ASP A 133 23.38 -10.23 -4.32
C ASP A 133 23.05 -10.85 -5.68
N GLY A 134 23.59 -12.05 -5.94
CA GLY A 134 23.47 -12.77 -7.21
C GLY A 134 24.80 -13.11 -7.89
N GLU A 135 24.69 -13.94 -8.92
CA GLU A 135 25.81 -14.36 -9.78
C GLU A 135 25.96 -13.43 -11.00
N ASP A 136 27.09 -13.43 -11.70
CA ASP A 136 27.29 -12.70 -12.98
C ASP A 136 26.82 -11.22 -13.05
N ILE A 137 26.92 -10.49 -11.94
CA ILE A 137 26.49 -9.09 -11.86
C ILE A 137 27.38 -8.20 -12.77
N PRO A 138 26.78 -7.40 -13.67
CA PRO A 138 27.54 -6.51 -14.54
C PRO A 138 28.30 -5.44 -13.74
N PRO A 139 29.43 -4.93 -14.27
CA PRO A 139 30.22 -3.89 -13.61
C PRO A 139 29.42 -2.58 -13.45
N PRO A 140 29.58 -1.86 -12.33
CA PRO A 140 28.92 -0.57 -12.10
C PRO A 140 29.44 0.50 -13.09
N ILE A 141 28.54 1.30 -13.66
CA ILE A 141 28.87 2.34 -14.64
C ILE A 141 28.52 3.71 -14.09
N LYS A 142 29.53 4.57 -13.93
CA LYS A 142 29.36 5.90 -13.33
C LYS A 142 28.84 6.95 -14.30
N ASN A 143 28.96 6.75 -15.61
CA ASN A 143 28.62 7.77 -16.61
C ASN A 143 27.56 7.27 -17.60
N PHE A 144 26.55 8.08 -17.93
CA PHE A 144 25.55 7.71 -18.94
C PHE A 144 26.15 7.44 -20.33
N LYS A 145 27.22 8.16 -20.70
CA LYS A 145 27.93 7.98 -21.97
C LYS A 145 28.53 6.57 -22.10
N GLU A 146 29.01 6.04 -20.98
CA GLU A 146 29.62 4.71 -20.88
C GLU A 146 28.58 3.58 -20.94
N MET A 147 27.29 3.88 -20.70
CA MET A 147 26.19 2.92 -20.81
C MET A 147 25.73 2.66 -22.25
N ARG A 148 26.34 3.33 -23.25
CA ARG A 148 25.99 3.20 -24.69
C ARG A 148 24.53 3.57 -25.01
N PHE A 149 23.98 4.56 -24.32
CA PHE A 149 22.68 5.12 -24.72
C PHE A 149 22.77 5.85 -26.06
N PRO A 150 21.71 5.81 -26.89
CA PRO A 150 21.59 6.65 -28.07
C PRO A 150 21.76 8.14 -27.74
N GLU A 151 22.42 8.87 -28.65
CA GLU A 151 22.69 10.31 -28.51
C GLU A 151 21.45 11.16 -28.20
N PRO A 152 20.24 10.91 -28.76
CA PRO A 152 19.04 11.66 -28.38
C PRO A 152 18.68 11.54 -26.89
N ILE A 153 18.91 10.37 -26.28
CA ILE A 153 18.63 10.14 -24.85
C ILE A 153 19.63 10.93 -24.01
N LEU A 154 20.92 10.87 -24.35
CA LEU A 154 21.97 11.63 -23.66
C LEU A 154 21.70 13.13 -23.71
N LYS A 155 21.30 13.66 -24.87
CA LYS A 155 20.90 15.06 -25.04
C LYS A 155 19.72 15.43 -24.15
N LYS A 156 18.69 14.59 -24.08
CA LYS A 156 17.50 14.83 -23.25
C LYS A 156 17.81 14.78 -21.75
N LEU A 157 18.66 13.84 -21.31
CA LEU A 157 19.14 13.78 -19.92
C LEU A 157 19.89 15.06 -19.55
N LYS A 158 20.82 15.50 -20.40
CA LYS A 158 21.56 16.74 -20.19
C LYS A 158 20.65 17.97 -20.17
N ALA A 159 19.67 18.05 -21.07
CA ALA A 159 18.69 19.14 -21.10
C ALA A 159 17.83 19.21 -19.81
N LYS A 160 17.60 18.06 -19.15
CA LYS A 160 16.94 17.97 -17.85
C LYS A 160 17.87 18.21 -16.65
N GLY A 161 19.15 18.54 -16.88
CA GLY A 161 20.14 18.70 -15.82
C GLY A 161 20.61 17.39 -15.19
N ILE A 162 20.28 16.24 -15.78
CA ILE A 162 20.69 14.91 -15.29
C ILE A 162 22.03 14.56 -15.93
N ILE A 163 23.11 14.92 -15.24
CA ILE A 163 24.49 14.79 -15.75
C ILE A 163 25.09 13.42 -15.37
N GLN A 164 24.74 12.91 -14.19
CA GLN A 164 25.30 11.68 -13.61
C GLN A 164 24.16 10.77 -13.11
N PRO A 165 24.32 9.43 -13.23
CA PRO A 165 23.38 8.47 -12.67
C PRO A 165 23.38 8.54 -11.14
N THR A 166 22.21 8.31 -10.55
CA THR A 166 22.08 8.12 -9.11
C THR A 166 22.71 6.78 -8.67
N PRO A 167 22.97 6.55 -7.37
CA PRO A 167 23.56 5.30 -6.90
C PRO A 167 22.85 4.03 -7.36
N ILE A 168 21.51 4.02 -7.31
CA ILE A 168 20.74 2.88 -7.82
C ILE A 168 20.91 2.68 -9.33
N GLN A 169 21.05 3.77 -10.08
CA GLN A 169 21.18 3.72 -11.54
C GLN A 169 22.57 3.22 -11.98
N VAL A 170 23.62 3.49 -11.19
CA VAL A 170 24.99 3.04 -11.48
C VAL A 170 25.08 1.52 -11.64
N GLN A 171 24.31 0.77 -10.84
CA GLN A 171 24.28 -0.69 -10.90
C GLN A 171 23.00 -1.21 -11.58
N GLY A 172 21.85 -0.58 -11.32
CA GLY A 172 20.55 -1.00 -11.85
C GLY A 172 20.44 -0.87 -13.37
N LEU A 173 20.96 0.20 -13.97
CA LEU A 173 20.91 0.36 -15.43
C LEU A 173 21.73 -0.73 -16.15
N PRO A 174 23.00 -1.03 -15.77
CA PRO A 174 23.72 -2.16 -16.35
C PRO A 174 22.97 -3.50 -16.25
N VAL A 175 22.33 -3.79 -15.11
CA VAL A 175 21.56 -5.02 -14.87
C VAL A 175 20.37 -5.11 -15.84
N ILE A 176 19.56 -4.05 -15.90
CA ILE A 176 18.41 -3.97 -16.80
C ILE A 176 18.85 -4.10 -18.26
N LEU A 177 19.90 -3.37 -18.65
CA LEU A 177 20.38 -3.36 -20.03
C LEU A 177 20.95 -4.71 -20.46
N SER A 178 21.55 -5.48 -19.54
CA SER A 178 21.99 -6.85 -19.81
C SER A 178 20.85 -7.86 -19.95
N GLY A 179 19.59 -7.46 -19.71
CA GLY A 179 18.44 -8.37 -19.79
C GLY A 179 18.35 -9.36 -18.64
N TRP A 180 19.04 -9.06 -17.54
CA TRP A 180 19.03 -9.90 -16.36
C TRP A 180 17.64 -9.86 -15.72
N GLY A 181 16.96 -11.01 -15.73
CA GLY A 181 15.58 -11.17 -15.26
C GLY A 181 15.42 -11.23 -13.74
N GLY A 182 16.51 -11.33 -12.98
CA GLY A 182 16.49 -11.38 -11.53
C GLY A 182 16.72 -10.01 -10.88
N LEU A 183 15.75 -9.10 -10.98
CA LEU A 183 15.74 -7.85 -10.18
C LEU A 183 15.16 -8.07 -8.77
N GLU A 184 15.30 -9.27 -8.20
CA GLU A 184 14.74 -9.53 -6.87
C GLU A 184 15.59 -8.95 -5.73
N GLN A 185 16.86 -8.55 -5.94
CA GLN A 185 17.75 -8.21 -4.81
C GLN A 185 18.74 -7.05 -5.05
N LEU A 186 18.28 -5.92 -5.60
CA LEU A 186 18.99 -4.64 -5.40
C LEU A 186 18.39 -3.93 -4.19
N THR A 187 18.75 -4.39 -3.00
CA THR A 187 18.39 -3.73 -1.74
C THR A 187 19.36 -2.57 -1.49
N LEU A 188 18.85 -1.33 -1.53
CA LEU A 188 19.53 -0.18 -0.94
C LEU A 188 19.17 -0.15 0.55
N MET A 189 20.20 -0.17 1.41
CA MET A 189 20.07 0.29 2.79
C MET A 189 20.35 1.79 2.87
#